data_AF-A0A8B6FD09-F1
#
_entry.id   AF-A0A8B6FD09-F1
#
_cell.length_a   1.000
_cell.length_b   1.000
_cell.length_c   1.000
_cell.angle_alpha   90.00
_cell.angle_beta   90.00
_cell.angle_gamma   90.00
#
_symmetry.space_group_name_H-M   'P 1'
#
loop_
_entity.id
_entity.type
_entity.pdbx_description
1 polymer ?
#
loop_
_entity_poly.entity_id
_entity_poly.type
_entity_poly.pdbx_seq_one_letter_code
_entity_poly.pdbx_strand_id
1 'polypeptide(L)'
;MKPKPFTSKATSYGRNNELKQETYMFKLQTAGHHVHDCGFVVNRRYPFIGATPDAKICDNGVTGIMEIKCPFSQRDNLITDAMQGADFCLELSENGPRLKINHDYFIQVQGQLLVTGSQFCDFVVYIKKDMHPY
;
A
#
# COMPACT_ATOMS: atom_id res chain seq x y z
N MET A 1 -15.63 -7.93 23.57
CA MET A 1 -15.47 -8.99 22.55
C MET A 1 -14.15 -8.72 21.83
N LYS A 2 -13.16 -9.63 21.88
CA LYS A 2 -12.01 -9.53 20.97
C LYS A 2 -12.47 -10.10 19.61
N PRO A 3 -12.43 -9.33 18.51
CA PRO A 3 -12.81 -9.87 17.21
C PRO A 3 -11.92 -11.06 16.87
N LYS A 4 -12.50 -12.12 16.28
CA LYS A 4 -11.71 -13.23 15.76
C LYS A 4 -10.79 -12.69 14.66
N PRO A 5 -9.47 -12.97 14.70
CA PRO A 5 -8.58 -12.55 13.63
C PRO A 5 -9.04 -13.16 12.30
N PHE A 6 -9.29 -12.32 11.30
CA PHE A 6 -9.51 -12.82 9.95
C PHE A 6 -8.19 -13.36 9.41
N THR A 7 -8.22 -14.59 8.89
CA THR A 7 -7.03 -15.23 8.30
C THR A 7 -7.40 -15.90 6.99
N SER A 8 -6.66 -15.57 5.94
CA SER A 8 -6.66 -16.19 4.62
C SER A 8 -5.22 -16.44 4.15
N LYS A 9 -5.03 -17.26 3.11
CA LYS A 9 -3.70 -17.46 2.50
C LYS A 9 -3.07 -16.12 2.08
N ALA A 10 -3.87 -15.19 1.54
CA ALA A 10 -3.42 -13.88 1.12
C ALA A 10 -3.01 -13.00 2.32
N THR A 11 -3.79 -12.95 3.40
CA THR A 11 -3.44 -12.15 4.59
C THR A 11 -2.26 -12.74 5.36
N SER A 12 -2.13 -14.07 5.41
CA SER A 12 -0.96 -14.70 6.02
C SER A 12 0.30 -14.48 5.19
N TYR A 13 0.18 -14.50 3.86
CA TYR A 13 1.28 -14.14 2.98
C TYR A 13 1.69 -12.68 3.14
N GLY A 14 0.74 -11.74 3.20
CA GLY A 14 1.01 -10.33 3.46
C GLY A 14 1.78 -10.11 4.76
N ARG A 15 1.30 -10.67 5.86
CA ARG A 15 2.00 -10.61 7.17
C ARG A 15 3.40 -11.19 7.13
N ASN A 16 3.59 -12.32 6.46
CA ASN A 16 4.93 -12.93 6.31
C ASN A 16 5.89 -12.08 5.44
N ASN A 17 5.39 -11.02 4.79
CA ASN A 17 6.19 -10.06 4.05
C ASN A 17 6.31 -8.71 4.78
N GLU A 18 5.91 -8.59 6.05
CA GLU A 18 6.09 -7.36 6.88
C GLU A 18 7.54 -6.88 6.91
N LEU A 19 8.53 -7.79 6.93
CA LEU A 19 9.95 -7.46 6.82
C LEU A 19 10.29 -6.64 5.55
N LYS A 20 9.49 -6.79 4.49
CA LYS A 20 9.69 -6.05 3.23
C LYS A 20 9.12 -4.64 3.30
N GLN A 21 8.03 -4.46 4.02
CA GLN A 21 7.53 -3.13 4.38
C GLN A 21 8.62 -2.40 5.17
N GLU A 22 9.16 -3.01 6.23
CA GLU A 22 10.26 -2.44 7.01
C GLU A 22 11.47 -2.10 6.15
N THR A 23 11.86 -2.99 5.23
CA THR A 23 12.99 -2.76 4.31
C THR A 23 12.73 -1.57 3.38
N TYR A 24 11.53 -1.46 2.81
CA TYR A 24 11.18 -0.37 1.90
C TYR A 24 11.12 0.97 2.64
N MET A 25 10.50 0.98 3.82
CA MET A 25 10.45 2.11 4.73
C MET A 25 11.86 2.60 5.11
N PHE A 26 12.74 1.67 5.49
CA PHE A 26 14.13 1.96 5.81
C PHE A 26 14.87 2.59 4.63
N LYS A 27 14.68 2.07 3.41
CA LYS A 27 15.27 2.65 2.20
C LYS A 27 14.86 4.11 2.00
N LEU A 28 13.56 4.41 2.10
CA LEU A 28 13.06 5.78 1.97
C LEU A 28 13.60 6.71 3.06
N GLN A 29 13.68 6.22 4.31
CA GLN A 29 14.30 6.95 5.40
C GLN A 29 15.78 7.25 5.14
N THR A 30 16.55 6.28 4.64
CA THR A 30 17.96 6.50 4.27
C THR A 30 18.15 7.44 3.07
N ALA A 31 17.14 7.56 2.21
CA ALA A 31 17.09 8.54 1.12
C ALA A 31 16.65 9.94 1.57
N GLY A 32 16.32 10.12 2.85
CA GLY A 32 15.97 11.42 3.44
C GLY A 32 14.47 11.69 3.56
N HIS A 33 13.60 10.76 3.17
CA HIS A 33 12.15 10.92 3.36
C HIS A 33 11.74 10.59 4.80
N HIS A 34 10.84 11.39 5.38
CA HIS A 34 10.32 11.08 6.71
C HIS A 34 9.15 10.11 6.61
N VAL A 35 9.42 8.84 6.91
CA VAL A 35 8.40 7.78 6.90
C VAL A 35 8.25 7.18 8.28
N HIS A 36 7.01 7.00 8.72
CA HIS A 36 6.67 6.58 10.08
C HIS A 36 5.58 5.51 10.08
N ASP A 37 5.66 4.58 11.02
CA ASP A 37 4.60 3.60 11.26
C ASP A 37 3.26 4.29 11.54
N CYS A 38 2.18 3.69 11.06
CA CYS A 38 0.83 4.21 11.25
C CYS A 38 -0.06 3.21 12.00
N GLY A 39 -0.60 3.66 13.13
CA GLY A 39 -1.69 2.94 13.80
C GLY A 39 -3.05 3.20 13.14
N PHE A 40 -4.12 2.78 13.82
CA PHE A 40 -5.48 3.11 13.41
C PHE A 40 -5.74 4.62 13.54
N VAL A 41 -6.24 5.23 12.47
CA VAL A 41 -6.59 6.65 12.40
C VAL A 41 -8.10 6.79 12.33
N VAL A 42 -8.66 7.66 13.17
CA VAL A 42 -10.08 8.05 13.13
C VAL A 42 -10.20 9.42 12.49
N ASN A 43 -11.14 9.59 11.56
CA ASN A 43 -11.36 10.89 10.95
C ASN A 43 -11.94 11.87 11.98
N ARG A 44 -11.35 13.07 12.10
CA ARG A 44 -11.76 14.07 13.11
C ARG A 44 -13.17 14.64 12.87
N ARG A 45 -13.60 14.75 11.61
CA ARG A 45 -14.90 15.30 11.23
C ARG A 45 -15.99 14.23 11.23
N TYR A 46 -15.64 13.01 10.87
CA TYR A 46 -16.53 11.86 10.76
C TYR A 46 -16.01 10.72 11.67
N PRO A 47 -16.22 10.80 13.00
CA PRO A 47 -15.58 9.89 13.96
C PRO A 47 -16.06 8.44 13.87
N PHE A 48 -17.06 8.15 13.04
CA PHE A 48 -17.56 6.81 12.74
C PHE A 48 -16.80 6.10 11.60
N ILE A 49 -15.86 6.79 10.93
CA ILE A 49 -14.97 6.16 9.94
C ILE A 49 -13.51 6.22 10.42
N GLY A 50 -12.76 5.19 10.08
CA GLY A 50 -11.34 5.10 10.36
C GLY A 50 -10.63 4.18 9.38
N ALA A 51 -9.31 4.23 9.38
CA ALA A 51 -8.46 3.49 8.47
C ALA A 51 -7.09 3.23 9.10
N THR A 52 -6.42 2.19 8.61
CA THR A 52 -5.05 1.85 8.98
C THR A 52 -4.23 1.83 7.70
N PRO A 53 -3.60 2.95 7.31
CA PRO A 53 -2.52 2.94 6.34
C PRO A 53 -1.33 2.14 6.87
N ASP A 54 -0.48 1.62 5.98
CA ASP A 54 0.74 0.91 6.38
C ASP A 54 1.79 1.87 6.94
N ALA A 55 1.85 3.10 6.43
CA ALA A 55 2.71 4.16 6.96
C ALA A 55 2.19 5.57 6.68
N LYS A 56 2.76 6.56 7.38
CA LYS A 56 2.65 7.99 7.07
C LYS A 56 3.96 8.50 6.48
N ILE A 57 3.83 9.35 5.47
CA ILE A 57 4.95 10.01 4.80
C ILE A 57 4.83 11.51 5.08
N CYS A 58 5.91 12.15 5.46
CA CYS A 58 6.01 13.61 5.52
C CYS A 58 7.21 14.04 4.69
N ASP A 59 6.95 14.70 3.57
CA ASP A 59 8.03 15.17 2.71
C ASP A 59 7.74 16.59 2.24
N ASN A 60 8.72 17.48 2.39
CA ASN A 60 8.63 18.90 2.02
C ASN A 60 7.36 19.60 2.53
N GLY A 61 6.92 19.28 3.75
CA GLY A 61 5.70 19.85 4.36
C GLY A 61 4.39 19.27 3.85
N VAL A 62 4.43 18.27 2.97
CA VAL A 62 3.27 17.54 2.48
C VAL A 62 3.14 16.21 3.22
N THR A 63 1.96 15.96 3.78
CA THR A 63 1.65 14.67 4.41
C THR A 63 0.99 13.73 3.40
N GLY A 64 1.56 12.54 3.26
CA GLY A 64 1.06 11.41 2.51
C GLY A 64 0.88 10.18 3.39
N ILE A 65 0.38 9.11 2.77
CA ILE A 65 0.34 7.77 3.34
C ILE A 65 1.05 6.78 2.40
N MET A 66 1.34 5.59 2.92
CA MET A 66 1.78 4.46 2.14
C MET A 66 0.82 3.29 2.32
N GLU A 67 0.62 2.53 1.24
CA GLU A 67 -0.10 1.27 1.26
C GLU A 67 0.67 0.24 0.41
N ILE A 68 1.06 -0.88 1.03
CA ILE A 68 1.86 -1.93 0.42
C ILE A 68 1.00 -3.17 0.23
N LYS A 69 0.92 -3.66 -1.01
CA LYS A 69 0.23 -4.91 -1.36
C LYS A 69 1.19 -5.97 -1.85
N CYS A 70 1.05 -7.18 -1.31
CA CYS A 70 1.77 -8.38 -1.75
C CYS A 70 0.78 -9.41 -2.33
N PRO A 71 0.34 -9.28 -3.60
CA PRO A 71 -0.67 -10.16 -4.18
C PRO A 71 -0.16 -11.62 -4.26
N PHE A 72 -0.74 -12.50 -3.44
CA PHE A 72 -0.33 -13.91 -3.35
C PHE A 72 -0.49 -14.68 -4.67
N SER A 73 -1.51 -14.35 -5.48
CA SER A 73 -1.76 -14.98 -6.77
C SER A 73 -0.68 -14.69 -7.81
N GLN A 74 0.01 -13.55 -7.68
CA GLN A 74 1.04 -13.10 -8.62
C GLN A 74 2.47 -13.30 -8.10
N ARG A 75 2.64 -13.92 -6.94
CA ARG A 75 3.94 -14.02 -6.23
C ARG A 75 5.07 -14.63 -7.07
N ASP A 76 4.75 -15.49 -8.04
CA ASP A 76 5.71 -16.21 -8.87
C ASP A 76 5.80 -15.67 -10.31
N ASN A 77 5.20 -14.50 -10.59
CA ASN A 77 5.21 -13.85 -11.91
C ASN A 77 6.14 -12.63 -11.92
N LEU A 78 6.56 -12.16 -13.10
CA LEU A 78 7.13 -10.81 -13.23
C LEU A 78 5.98 -9.78 -13.17
N ILE A 79 6.28 -8.55 -12.74
CA ILE A 79 5.29 -7.47 -12.70
C ILE A 79 4.76 -7.17 -14.09
N THR A 80 5.63 -7.25 -15.11
CA THR A 80 5.26 -7.06 -16.52
C THR A 80 4.24 -8.10 -16.98
N ASP A 81 4.35 -9.34 -16.52
CA ASP A 81 3.41 -10.41 -16.86
C ASP A 81 2.12 -10.26 -16.04
N ALA A 82 2.23 -9.92 -14.76
CA ALA A 82 1.09 -9.68 -13.89
C ALA A 82 0.22 -8.52 -14.41
N MET A 83 0.83 -7.44 -14.91
CA MET A 83 0.14 -6.27 -15.47
C MET A 83 -0.66 -6.57 -16.74
N GLN A 84 -0.36 -7.66 -17.45
CA GLN A 84 -1.18 -8.12 -18.59
C GLN A 84 -2.48 -8.81 -18.14
N GLY A 85 -2.54 -9.24 -16.88
CA GLY A 85 -3.73 -9.85 -16.30
C GLY A 85 -4.84 -8.81 -16.07
N ALA A 86 -6.05 -9.11 -16.56
CA ALA A 86 -7.23 -8.26 -16.33
C ALA A 86 -7.48 -8.00 -14.83
N ASP A 87 -7.25 -9.03 -14.01
CA ASP A 87 -7.48 -9.01 -12.55
C ASP A 87 -6.36 -8.36 -11.74
N PHE A 88 -5.27 -7.90 -12.36
CA PHE A 88 -4.20 -7.25 -11.63
C PHE A 88 -4.54 -5.80 -11.29
N CYS A 89 -4.05 -5.32 -10.14
CA CYS A 89 -4.41 -4.02 -9.62
C CYS A 89 -3.73 -2.83 -10.33
N LEU A 90 -2.61 -3.05 -11.02
CA LEU A 90 -1.93 -1.99 -11.77
C LEU A 90 -2.22 -2.06 -13.27
N GLU A 91 -2.17 -0.90 -13.91
CA GLU A 91 -2.17 -0.72 -15.36
C GLU A 91 -1.01 0.20 -15.76
N LEU A 92 -0.55 0.11 -17.01
CA LEU A 92 0.47 1.01 -17.53
C LEU A 92 -0.16 2.33 -17.95
N SER A 93 0.45 3.45 -17.55
CA SER A 93 0.11 4.79 -18.02
C SER A 93 1.32 5.46 -18.67
N GLU A 94 1.12 6.66 -19.24
CA GLU A 94 2.20 7.46 -19.84
C GLU A 94 3.33 7.77 -18.85
N ASN A 95 2.99 7.85 -17.55
CA ASN A 95 3.94 8.14 -16.47
C ASN A 95 4.39 6.88 -15.71
N GLY A 96 4.20 5.70 -16.30
CA GLY A 96 4.52 4.41 -15.69
C GLY A 96 3.31 3.71 -15.03
N PRO A 97 3.55 2.65 -14.25
CA PRO A 97 2.49 1.87 -13.62
C PRO A 97 1.65 2.70 -12.65
N ARG A 98 0.32 2.53 -12.69
CA ARG A 98 -0.60 3.17 -11.74
C ARG A 98 -1.69 2.21 -11.30
N LEU A 99 -2.28 2.50 -10.14
CA LEU A 99 -3.43 1.76 -9.61
C LEU A 99 -4.67 1.98 -10.50
N LYS A 100 -5.31 0.89 -10.93
CA LYS A 100 -6.55 0.94 -11.70
C LYS A 100 -7.67 1.58 -10.88
N ILE A 101 -8.34 2.58 -11.45
CA ILE A 101 -9.40 3.35 -10.77
C ILE A 101 -10.64 2.50 -10.42
N ASN A 102 -10.84 1.39 -11.12
CA ASN A 102 -11.96 0.47 -10.94
C ASN A 102 -11.62 -0.73 -10.05
N HIS A 103 -10.43 -0.75 -9.42
CA HIS A 103 -10.02 -1.84 -8.53
C HIS A 103 -10.34 -1.51 -7.06
N ASP A 104 -10.69 -2.51 -6.25
CA ASP A 104 -11.07 -2.31 -4.83
C ASP A 104 -10.00 -1.59 -4.00
N TYR A 105 -8.73 -1.83 -4.28
CA TYR A 105 -7.61 -1.10 -3.66
C TYR A 105 -7.64 0.40 -3.93
N PHE A 106 -8.18 0.85 -5.07
CA PHE A 106 -8.36 2.28 -5.33
C PHE A 106 -9.36 2.88 -4.35
N ILE A 107 -10.49 2.20 -4.14
CA ILE A 107 -11.50 2.60 -3.16
C ILE A 107 -10.88 2.63 -1.75
N GLN A 108 -10.07 1.64 -1.39
CA GLN A 108 -9.36 1.59 -0.11
C GLN A 108 -8.45 2.81 0.08
N VAL A 109 -7.61 3.11 -0.92
CA VAL A 109 -6.69 4.26 -0.90
C VAL A 109 -7.45 5.57 -0.76
N GLN A 110 -8.51 5.78 -1.55
CA GLN A 110 -9.34 6.99 -1.45
C GLN A 110 -9.97 7.13 -0.04
N GLY A 111 -10.42 6.02 0.55
CA GLY A 111 -10.93 6.01 1.93
C GLY A 111 -9.85 6.38 2.95
N GLN A 112 -8.63 5.85 2.82
CA GLN A 112 -7.52 6.19 3.69
C GLN A 112 -7.10 7.67 3.56
N LEU A 113 -7.07 8.21 2.33
CA LEU A 113 -6.80 9.63 2.09
C LEU A 113 -7.85 10.52 2.76
N LEU A 114 -9.13 10.19 2.61
CA LEU A 114 -10.23 10.89 3.28
C LEU A 114 -10.09 10.85 4.80
N VAL A 115 -9.82 9.66 5.37
CA VAL A 115 -9.74 9.47 6.82
C VAL A 115 -8.57 10.25 7.42
N THR A 116 -7.42 10.22 6.76
CA THR A 116 -6.17 10.81 7.28
C THR A 116 -6.03 12.29 6.96
N GLY A 117 -6.72 12.78 5.93
CA GLY A 117 -6.52 14.13 5.38
C GLY A 117 -5.21 14.26 4.59
N SER A 118 -4.61 13.15 4.19
CA SER A 118 -3.34 13.13 3.44
C SER A 118 -3.56 13.48 1.98
N GLN A 119 -2.54 14.08 1.34
CA GLN A 119 -2.65 14.59 -0.03
C GLN A 119 -2.35 13.53 -1.09
N PHE A 120 -1.57 12.50 -0.75
CA PHE A 120 -1.17 11.44 -1.66
C PHE A 120 -1.01 10.11 -0.94
N CYS A 121 -1.03 9.03 -1.73
CA CYS A 121 -0.70 7.69 -1.28
C CYS A 121 0.40 7.14 -2.18
N ASP A 122 1.52 6.75 -1.57
CA ASP A 122 2.53 5.93 -2.22
C ASP A 122 2.06 4.47 -2.19
N PHE A 123 1.52 4.01 -3.33
CA PHE A 123 0.92 2.69 -3.46
C PHE A 123 1.93 1.71 -4.06
N VAL A 124 2.41 0.79 -3.22
CA VAL A 124 3.50 -0.12 -3.58
C VAL A 124 2.94 -1.52 -3.78
N VAL A 125 3.22 -2.13 -4.93
CA VAL A 125 2.91 -3.54 -5.18
C VAL A 125 4.19 -4.33 -5.22
N TYR A 126 4.33 -5.26 -4.28
CA TYR A 126 5.48 -6.13 -4.21
C TYR A 126 5.19 -7.50 -4.83
N ILE A 127 6.00 -7.88 -5.83
CA ILE A 127 6.01 -9.22 -6.43
C ILE A 127 7.40 -9.84 -6.29
N LYS A 128 7.48 -11.09 -5.84
CA LYS A 128 8.74 -11.72 -5.38
C LYS A 128 9.79 -11.86 -6.48
N LYS A 129 9.40 -12.07 -7.73
CA LYS A 129 10.34 -12.21 -8.84
C LYS A 129 10.91 -10.90 -9.38
N ASP A 130 10.38 -9.75 -8.96
CA ASP A 130 10.69 -8.45 -9.58
C ASP A 130 11.38 -7.46 -8.64
N MET A 131 12.28 -7.96 -7.78
CA MET A 131 13.21 -7.08 -7.07
C MET A 131 14.24 -6.49 -8.05
N HIS A 132 13.79 -5.57 -8.89
CA HIS A 132 14.64 -4.58 -9.54
C HIS A 132 14.39 -3.21 -8.88
N PRO A 133 15.39 -2.61 -8.22
CA PRO A 133 15.29 -1.22 -7.80
C PRO A 133 15.21 -0.36 -9.07
N TYR A 134 14.10 0.35 -9.25
CA TYR A 134 14.06 1.54 -10.09
C TYR A 134 14.30 2.76 -9.20
#